data_AF-A0A7K4AZR7-F1
#
_entry.id   AF-A0A7K4AZR7-F1
#
_cell.length_a   1.000
_cell.length_b   1.000
_cell.length_c   1.000
_cell.angle_alpha   90.00
_cell.angle_beta   90.00
_cell.angle_gamma   90.00
#
_symmetry.space_group_name_H-M   'P 1'
#
loop_
_entity.id
_entity.type
_entity.pdbx_description
1 polymer ?
#
loop_
_entity_poly.entity_id
_entity_poly.type
_entity_poly.pdbx_seq_one_letter_code
_entity_poly.pdbx_strand_id
1 'polypeptide(L)'
;MNKDDGFSGLEAAIVLIAFVVVATVFAYATLGSGFYVSDKAQQSVHQGTKTASTSVYQEGGIYGTMHADTHQLDRLFFTIYVPDGAENQDLTEMIISYTQSDVSNPREYKWSETAANPDHFYAQGLDLLHAGKNVKIELANVEGPRTGGWFTIEIIPKTGSPLFVKRWIEQGFDGGVII
;
A
#
# COMPACT_ATOMS: atom_id res chain seq x y z
N MET A 1 18.26 -3.69 -83.99
CA MET A 1 19.37 -3.89 -83.04
C MET A 1 18.82 -3.61 -81.66
N ASN A 2 18.41 -4.64 -80.92
CA ASN A 2 17.92 -4.49 -79.56
C ASN A 2 19.14 -4.47 -78.64
N LYS A 3 19.35 -3.36 -77.93
CA LYS A 3 20.26 -3.30 -76.80
C LYS A 3 19.47 -3.86 -75.62
N ASP A 4 19.75 -5.11 -75.28
CA ASP A 4 19.35 -5.62 -73.97
C ASP A 4 20.26 -4.92 -72.96
N ASP A 5 19.74 -3.87 -72.33
CA ASP A 5 20.39 -3.23 -71.19
C ASP A 5 20.54 -4.31 -70.11
N GLY A 6 21.75 -4.84 -69.99
CA GLY A 6 22.09 -5.84 -68.99
C GLY A 6 21.83 -5.27 -67.61
N PHE A 7 20.79 -5.78 -66.95
CA PHE A 7 20.48 -5.52 -65.55
C PHE A 7 21.75 -5.84 -64.73
N SER A 8 22.51 -4.81 -64.36
CA SER A 8 23.84 -5.04 -63.78
C SER A 8 23.70 -5.48 -62.33
N GLY A 9 24.54 -6.43 -61.91
CA GLY A 9 24.56 -6.94 -60.54
C GLY A 9 24.96 -5.87 -59.51
N LEU A 10 25.52 -4.75 -59.97
CA LEU A 10 25.91 -3.63 -59.11
C LEU A 10 24.69 -2.87 -58.58
N GLU A 11 23.67 -2.64 -59.41
CA GLU A 11 22.39 -2.05 -58.96
C GLU A 11 21.70 -2.98 -57.96
N ALA A 12 21.72 -4.29 -58.20
CA ALA A 12 21.19 -5.27 -57.27
C ALA A 12 21.95 -5.29 -55.94
N ALA A 13 23.29 -5.13 -55.96
CA ALA A 13 24.11 -5.10 -54.76
C ALA A 13 23.85 -3.84 -53.90
N ILE A 14 23.67 -2.68 -54.52
CA ILE A 14 23.34 -1.44 -53.80
C ILE A 14 21.97 -1.57 -53.11
N VAL A 15 20.97 -2.12 -53.81
CA VAL A 15 19.64 -2.39 -53.25
C VAL A 15 19.72 -3.40 -52.11
N LEU A 16 20.50 -4.46 -52.26
CA LEU A 16 20.73 -5.47 -51.21
C LEU A 16 21.29 -4.83 -49.93
N ILE A 17 22.30 -3.97 -50.03
CA ILE A 17 22.86 -3.26 -48.86
C ILE A 17 21.78 -2.39 -48.20
N ALA A 18 21.00 -1.64 -48.98
CA ALA A 18 19.92 -0.81 -48.44
C ALA A 18 18.89 -1.64 -47.67
N PHE A 19 18.49 -2.81 -48.19
CA PHE A 19 17.59 -3.73 -47.49
C PHE A 19 18.18 -4.26 -46.18
N VAL A 20 19.46 -4.65 -46.18
CA VAL A 20 20.14 -5.16 -44.98
C VAL A 20 20.25 -4.07 -43.91
N VAL A 21 20.56 -2.83 -44.29
CA VAL A 21 20.63 -1.69 -43.36
C VAL A 21 19.28 -1.42 -42.73
N VAL A 22 18.20 -1.36 -43.52
CA VAL A 22 16.84 -1.16 -43.00
C VAL A 22 16.44 -2.31 -42.05
N ALA A 23 16.72 -3.55 -42.43
CA ALA A 23 16.46 -4.72 -41.58
C ALA A 23 17.24 -4.66 -40.25
N THR A 24 18.50 -4.20 -40.29
CA THR A 24 19.36 -4.08 -39.11
C THR A 24 18.87 -3.00 -38.15
N VAL A 25 18.49 -1.82 -38.68
CA VAL A 25 17.94 -0.72 -37.86
C VAL A 25 16.61 -1.14 -37.25
N PHE A 26 15.76 -1.84 -38.02
CA PHE A 26 14.51 -2.38 -37.51
C PHE A 26 14.77 -3.40 -36.38
N ALA A 27 15.67 -4.36 -36.59
CA ALA A 27 16.03 -5.34 -35.56
C ALA A 27 16.56 -4.69 -34.28
N TYR A 28 17.42 -3.66 -34.40
CA TYR A 28 17.91 -2.91 -33.25
C TYR A 28 16.78 -2.23 -32.47
N ALA A 29 15.87 -1.56 -33.18
CA ALA A 29 14.71 -0.91 -32.55
C ALA A 29 13.77 -1.92 -31.88
N THR A 30 13.52 -3.08 -32.51
CA THR A 30 12.69 -4.14 -31.95
C THR A 30 13.33 -4.81 -30.74
N LEU A 31 14.65 -5.05 -30.76
CA LEU A 31 15.36 -5.58 -29.59
C LEU A 31 15.37 -4.58 -28.44
N GLY A 32 15.61 -3.29 -28.74
CA GLY A 32 15.59 -2.23 -27.73
C GLY A 32 14.23 -2.09 -27.04
N SER A 33 13.13 -2.10 -27.80
CA SER A 33 11.79 -2.10 -27.22
C SER A 33 11.48 -3.43 -26.51
N GLY A 34 11.95 -4.55 -27.04
CA GLY A 34 11.79 -5.88 -26.44
C GLY A 34 12.44 -6.00 -25.06
N PHE A 35 13.66 -5.46 -24.89
CA PHE A 35 14.33 -5.41 -23.58
C PHE A 35 13.59 -4.53 -22.59
N TYR A 36 13.16 -3.32 -22.99
CA TYR A 36 12.36 -2.45 -22.12
C TYR A 36 11.06 -3.11 -21.66
N VAL A 37 10.34 -3.78 -22.57
CA VAL A 37 9.13 -4.52 -22.23
C VAL A 37 9.43 -5.68 -21.28
N SER A 38 10.52 -6.42 -21.51
CA SER A 38 10.93 -7.54 -20.64
C SER A 38 11.29 -7.07 -19.23
N ASP A 39 12.06 -5.98 -19.12
CA ASP A 39 12.42 -5.38 -17.84
C ASP A 39 11.17 -4.91 -17.08
N LYS A 40 10.23 -4.26 -17.77
CA LYS A 40 8.99 -3.79 -17.15
C LYS A 40 8.06 -4.95 -16.76
N ALA A 41 8.04 -6.03 -17.54
CA ALA A 41 7.29 -7.23 -17.22
C ALA A 41 7.85 -7.89 -15.94
N GLN A 42 9.17 -8.03 -15.83
CA GLN A 42 9.81 -8.59 -14.63
C GLN A 42 9.53 -7.72 -13.39
N GLN A 43 9.64 -6.40 -13.51
CA GLN A 43 9.29 -5.48 -12.42
C GLN A 43 7.83 -5.62 -11.99
N SER A 44 6.89 -5.68 -12.94
CA SER A 44 5.46 -5.81 -12.65
C SER A 44 5.14 -7.13 -11.95
N VAL A 45 5.73 -8.24 -12.38
CA VAL A 45 5.55 -9.56 -11.73
C VAL A 45 6.14 -9.55 -10.32
N HIS A 46 7.34 -9.00 -10.15
CA HIS A 46 7.97 -8.90 -8.84
C HIS A 46 7.18 -8.00 -7.89
N GLN A 47 6.71 -6.84 -8.34
CA GLN A 47 5.88 -5.96 -7.53
C GLN A 47 4.51 -6.57 -7.23
N GLY A 48 3.89 -7.24 -8.21
CA GLY A 48 2.59 -7.89 -8.02
C GLY A 48 2.66 -9.01 -6.98
N THR A 49 3.70 -9.84 -7.03
CA THR A 49 3.93 -10.89 -6.01
C THR A 49 4.20 -10.30 -4.64
N LYS A 50 5.05 -9.26 -4.56
CA LYS A 50 5.32 -8.51 -3.32
C LYS A 50 4.06 -7.94 -2.69
N THR A 51 3.28 -7.17 -3.45
CA THR A 51 2.02 -6.57 -2.96
C THR A 51 1.01 -7.63 -2.55
N ALA A 52 0.90 -8.74 -3.27
CA ALA A 52 -0.02 -9.83 -2.91
C ALA A 52 0.38 -10.58 -1.64
N SER A 53 1.68 -10.73 -1.38
CA SER A 53 2.22 -11.40 -0.19
C SER A 53 2.25 -10.50 1.05
N THR A 54 2.10 -9.19 0.88
CA THR A 54 2.25 -8.20 1.93
C THR A 54 0.87 -7.82 2.47
N SER A 55 0.67 -7.90 3.77
CA SER A 55 -0.53 -7.44 4.48
C SER A 55 -0.17 -7.18 5.93
N VAL A 56 -0.92 -6.31 6.61
CA VAL A 56 -0.77 -6.07 8.04
C VAL A 56 -1.85 -6.81 8.81
N TYR A 57 -1.52 -7.27 10.01
CA TYR A 57 -2.44 -7.99 10.88
C TYR A 57 -2.57 -7.26 12.21
N GLN A 58 -3.77 -7.30 12.79
CA GLN A 58 -3.99 -6.82 14.14
C GLN A 58 -3.60 -7.95 15.11
N GLU A 59 -2.69 -7.65 16.02
CA GLU A 59 -2.22 -8.56 17.05
C GLU A 59 -2.78 -8.17 18.41
N GLY A 60 -3.21 -9.15 19.20
CA GLY A 60 -3.73 -8.94 20.56
C GLY A 60 -5.16 -8.41 20.61
N GLY A 61 -5.46 -7.60 21.64
CA GLY A 61 -6.75 -6.92 21.79
C GLY A 61 -6.71 -5.46 21.34
N ILE A 62 -7.89 -4.87 21.17
CA ILE A 62 -8.03 -3.42 21.06
C ILE A 62 -8.33 -2.89 22.46
N TYR A 63 -7.67 -1.82 22.86
CA TYR A 63 -7.87 -1.18 24.15
C TYR A 63 -8.39 0.24 23.92
N GLY A 64 -9.25 0.70 24.81
CA GLY A 64 -9.80 2.04 24.75
C GLY A 64 -9.83 2.73 26.10
N THR A 65 -9.86 4.06 26.08
CA THR A 65 -10.13 4.88 27.26
C THR A 65 -11.31 5.78 26.99
N MET A 66 -12.12 6.03 28.02
CA MET A 66 -13.26 6.92 27.93
C MET A 66 -12.86 8.35 28.31
N HIS A 67 -13.49 9.34 27.68
CA HIS A 67 -13.34 10.75 28.05
C HIS A 67 -14.04 10.99 29.39
N ALA A 68 -13.35 11.64 30.33
CA ALA A 68 -13.84 11.83 31.71
C ALA A 68 -15.20 12.56 31.77
N ASP A 69 -15.37 13.61 30.95
CA ASP A 69 -16.62 14.39 30.97
C ASP A 69 -17.72 13.80 30.08
N THR A 70 -17.42 13.54 28.80
CA THR A 70 -18.45 13.15 27.82
C THR A 70 -18.83 11.67 27.86
N HIS A 71 -18.04 10.83 28.54
CA HIS A 71 -18.20 9.37 28.58
C HIS A 71 -18.29 8.75 27.17
N GLN A 72 -17.52 9.32 26.23
CA GLN A 72 -17.31 8.80 24.88
C GLN A 72 -15.94 8.13 24.79
N LEU A 73 -15.77 7.22 23.85
CA LEU A 73 -14.46 6.64 23.57
C LEU A 73 -13.48 7.74 23.10
N ASP A 74 -12.38 7.93 23.83
CA ASP A 74 -11.42 9.03 23.62
C ASP A 74 -10.15 8.56 22.91
N ARG A 75 -9.56 7.47 23.38
CA ARG A 75 -8.33 6.91 22.80
C ARG A 75 -8.51 5.45 22.48
N LEU A 76 -7.81 5.02 21.45
CA LEU A 76 -7.72 3.63 21.04
C LEU A 76 -6.25 3.22 20.94
N PHE A 77 -5.97 2.02 21.42
CA PHE A 77 -4.66 1.40 21.34
C PHE A 77 -4.80 0.00 20.78
N PHE A 78 -4.03 -0.32 19.77
CA PHE A 78 -3.98 -1.66 19.20
C PHE A 78 -2.60 -1.92 18.63
N THR A 79 -2.24 -3.19 18.50
CA THR A 79 -0.94 -3.57 17.95
C THR A 79 -1.14 -4.07 16.53
N ILE A 80 -0.30 -3.59 15.61
CA ILE A 80 -0.22 -4.14 14.26
C ILE A 80 1.06 -4.94 14.10
N TYR A 81 1.00 -5.99 13.29
CA TYR A 81 2.10 -6.90 12.99
C TYR A 81 2.26 -7.03 11.48
N VAL A 82 3.52 -7.00 11.02
CA VAL A 82 3.89 -7.31 9.64
C VAL A 82 4.42 -8.74 9.60
N PRO A 83 3.81 -9.66 8.83
CA PRO A 83 4.25 -11.04 8.73
C PRO A 83 5.73 -11.20 8.37
N ASP A 84 6.33 -12.27 8.86
CA ASP A 84 7.62 -12.72 8.40
C ASP A 84 7.60 -12.96 6.88
N GLY A 85 8.60 -12.42 6.18
CA GLY A 85 8.71 -12.54 4.73
C GLY A 85 7.84 -11.59 3.90
N ALA A 86 6.98 -10.79 4.54
CA ALA A 86 6.33 -9.65 3.87
C ALA A 86 7.32 -8.49 3.64
N GLU A 87 6.95 -7.50 2.84
CA GLU A 87 7.75 -6.27 2.74
C GLU A 87 7.58 -5.38 3.98
N ASN A 88 8.65 -4.66 4.32
CA ASN A 88 8.62 -3.64 5.38
C ASN A 88 7.53 -2.61 5.06
N GLN A 89 6.78 -2.19 6.08
CA GLN A 89 5.71 -1.23 5.94
C GLN A 89 6.17 0.16 6.31
N ASP A 90 6.09 1.06 5.34
CA ASP A 90 6.25 2.49 5.56
C ASP A 90 4.99 3.01 6.25
N LEU A 91 5.13 3.38 7.53
CA LEU A 91 4.04 3.86 8.35
C LEU A 91 3.66 5.29 7.95
N THR A 92 4.58 6.06 7.35
CA THR A 92 4.32 7.44 6.93
C THR A 92 3.30 7.55 5.79
N GLU A 93 3.23 6.50 4.97
CA GLU A 93 2.27 6.36 3.87
C GLU A 93 1.06 5.47 4.22
N MET A 94 0.99 4.98 5.46
CA MET A 94 -0.16 4.23 5.96
C MET A 94 -1.28 5.20 6.36
N ILE A 95 -2.53 4.81 6.06
CA ILE A 95 -3.73 5.55 6.47
C ILE A 95 -4.56 4.65 7.36
N ILE A 96 -5.06 5.20 8.48
CA ILE A 96 -6.00 4.50 9.35
C ILE A 96 -7.33 5.24 9.29
N SER A 97 -8.34 4.58 8.76
CA SER A 97 -9.71 5.10 8.67
C SER A 97 -10.53 4.57 9.85
N TYR A 98 -11.20 5.48 10.55
CA TYR A 98 -12.03 5.21 11.71
C TYR A 98 -13.47 5.61 11.41
N THR A 99 -14.43 4.71 11.62
CA THR A 99 -15.87 5.00 11.47
C THR A 99 -16.62 4.50 12.70
N GLN A 100 -17.72 5.15 13.06
CA GLN A 100 -18.46 4.85 14.28
C GLN A 100 -19.98 4.90 14.08
N SER A 101 -20.72 4.45 15.10
CA SER A 101 -22.19 4.42 15.07
C SER A 101 -22.82 5.81 15.05
N ASP A 102 -22.21 6.78 15.73
CA ASP A 102 -22.82 8.08 15.99
C ASP A 102 -22.56 9.08 14.85
N VAL A 103 -21.47 8.87 14.10
CA VAL A 103 -21.03 9.70 12.97
C VAL A 103 -20.68 8.79 11.79
N SER A 104 -21.40 8.96 10.68
CA SER A 104 -21.25 8.09 9.51
C SER A 104 -20.05 8.42 8.62
N ASN A 105 -19.45 9.60 8.77
CA ASN A 105 -18.30 9.99 7.95
C ASN A 105 -17.02 9.37 8.53
N PRO A 106 -16.24 8.61 7.73
CA PRO A 106 -14.96 8.10 8.17
C PRO A 106 -13.99 9.24 8.49
N ARG A 107 -13.20 9.05 9.54
CA ARG A 107 -12.11 9.92 9.92
C ARG A 107 -10.79 9.25 9.58
N GLU A 108 -9.97 9.93 8.81
CA GLU A 108 -8.65 9.43 8.42
C GLU A 108 -7.57 9.96 9.37
N TYR A 109 -6.69 9.05 9.79
CA TYR A 109 -5.51 9.34 10.58
C TYR A 109 -4.27 9.09 9.73
N LYS A 110 -3.39 10.10 9.68
CA LYS A 110 -2.06 10.00 9.07
C LYS A 110 -0.99 9.75 10.13
N TRP A 111 0.22 9.41 9.72
CA TRP A 111 1.28 9.16 10.68
C TRP A 111 1.80 10.45 11.34
N SER A 112 2.15 10.38 12.63
CA SER A 112 2.89 11.41 13.36
C SER A 112 4.15 10.87 14.03
N GLU A 113 5.22 11.67 13.99
CA GLU A 113 6.50 11.38 14.64
C GLU A 113 6.44 11.51 16.17
N THR A 114 5.60 12.40 16.70
CA THR A 114 5.70 12.83 18.10
C THR A 114 4.59 12.27 18.99
N ALA A 115 3.33 12.35 18.56
CA ALA A 115 2.19 11.96 19.37
C ALA A 115 0.91 11.80 18.54
N ALA A 116 -0.04 11.03 19.08
CA ALA A 116 -1.36 10.90 18.48
C ALA A 116 -2.13 12.20 18.68
N ASN A 117 -2.85 12.62 17.65
CA ASN A 117 -3.70 13.80 17.66
C ASN A 117 -4.98 13.50 16.86
N PRO A 118 -5.95 14.43 16.81
CA PRO A 118 -7.23 14.14 16.18
C PRO A 118 -7.11 13.68 14.71
N ASP A 119 -6.07 14.09 13.97
CA ASP A 119 -5.92 13.74 12.55
C ASP A 119 -4.70 12.85 12.26
N HIS A 120 -3.96 12.45 13.31
CA HIS A 120 -2.77 11.62 13.17
C HIS A 120 -2.66 10.52 14.22
N PHE A 121 -2.29 9.32 13.79
CA PHE A 121 -1.95 8.20 14.65
C PHE A 121 -0.46 8.25 15.04
N TYR A 122 -0.13 7.61 16.15
CA TYR A 122 1.24 7.49 16.64
C TYR A 122 1.66 6.02 16.74
N ALA A 123 2.83 5.71 16.19
CA ALA A 123 3.40 4.37 16.17
C ALA A 123 4.71 4.31 16.97
N GLN A 124 4.71 4.87 18.18
CA GLN A 124 5.89 4.89 19.07
C GLN A 124 7.13 5.59 18.46
N GLY A 125 6.90 6.53 17.53
CA GLY A 125 7.95 7.26 16.82
C GLY A 125 8.61 6.47 15.68
N LEU A 126 8.14 5.27 15.38
CA LEU A 126 8.62 4.50 14.22
C LEU A 126 7.96 5.01 12.95
N ASP A 127 8.76 5.27 11.91
CA ASP A 127 8.35 5.61 10.55
C ASP A 127 8.29 4.38 9.64
N LEU A 128 9.07 3.34 9.96
CA LEU A 128 9.14 2.08 9.23
C LEU A 128 8.96 0.89 10.17
N LEU A 129 8.09 -0.04 9.77
CA LEU A 129 7.88 -1.30 10.45
C LEU A 129 8.47 -2.46 9.64
N HIS A 130 9.48 -3.11 10.18
CA HIS A 130 10.11 -4.26 9.53
C HIS A 130 9.23 -5.50 9.55
N ALA A 131 9.40 -6.37 8.56
CA ALA A 131 8.81 -7.70 8.56
C ALA A 131 9.17 -8.50 9.82
N GLY A 132 8.22 -9.24 10.37
CA GLY A 132 8.38 -9.97 11.63
C GLY A 132 8.35 -9.11 12.88
N LYS A 133 7.98 -7.83 12.77
CA LYS A 133 7.86 -6.91 13.90
C LYS A 133 6.43 -6.42 14.07
N ASN A 134 6.15 -6.04 15.30
CA ASN A 134 4.91 -5.41 15.71
C ASN A 134 5.17 -4.00 16.27
N VAL A 135 4.15 -3.16 16.23
CA VAL A 135 4.17 -1.83 16.85
C VAL A 135 2.80 -1.52 17.42
N LYS A 136 2.80 -0.84 18.57
CA LYS A 136 1.58 -0.32 19.16
C LYS A 136 1.19 0.98 18.47
N ILE A 137 -0.02 1.03 17.94
CA ILE A 137 -0.66 2.21 17.39
C ILE A 137 -1.53 2.86 18.46
N GLU A 138 -1.45 4.19 18.54
CA GLU A 138 -2.32 5.04 19.34
C GLU A 138 -3.13 5.98 18.44
N LEU A 139 -4.44 6.00 18.64
CA LEU A 139 -5.35 7.03 18.16
C LEU A 139 -5.85 7.83 19.36
N ALA A 140 -5.88 9.15 19.24
CA ALA A 140 -6.31 10.05 20.30
C ALA A 140 -7.42 10.98 19.81
N ASN A 141 -8.27 11.43 20.73
CA ASN A 141 -9.45 12.24 20.44
C ASN A 141 -10.29 11.63 19.29
N VAL A 142 -10.57 10.32 19.39
CA VAL A 142 -11.35 9.62 18.38
C VAL A 142 -12.82 10.05 18.37
N GLU A 143 -13.25 10.77 19.42
CA GLU A 143 -14.62 11.25 19.62
C GLU A 143 -15.63 10.13 19.33
N GLY A 144 -15.30 8.94 19.85
CA GLY A 144 -15.96 7.70 19.51
C GLY A 144 -17.33 7.55 20.15
N PRO A 145 -17.99 6.40 19.92
CA PRO A 145 -19.34 6.23 20.40
C PRO A 145 -19.36 6.05 21.91
N ARG A 146 -20.52 6.30 22.51
CA ARG A 146 -20.77 5.97 23.92
C ARG A 146 -20.93 4.46 24.10
N THR A 147 -21.01 4.02 25.35
CA THR A 147 -21.26 2.61 25.70
C THR A 147 -22.50 2.06 24.96
N GLY A 148 -22.36 0.89 24.34
CA GLY A 148 -23.38 0.26 23.50
C GLY A 148 -23.27 0.56 22.00
N GLY A 149 -22.41 1.50 21.59
CA GLY A 149 -22.15 1.78 20.17
C GLY A 149 -21.10 0.85 19.56
N TRP A 150 -20.86 1.02 18.26
CA TRP A 150 -19.85 0.26 17.51
C TRP A 150 -18.90 1.19 16.78
N PHE A 151 -17.68 0.71 16.56
CA PHE A 151 -16.71 1.38 15.70
C PHE A 151 -15.99 0.38 14.80
N THR A 152 -15.39 0.90 13.75
CA THR A 152 -14.61 0.14 12.79
C THR A 152 -13.29 0.86 12.53
N ILE A 153 -12.21 0.11 12.54
CA ILE A 153 -10.87 0.56 12.17
C ILE A 153 -10.50 -0.15 10.87
N GLU A 154 -10.17 0.63 9.85
CA GLU A 154 -9.62 0.15 8.59
C GLU A 154 -8.19 0.64 8.46
N ILE A 155 -7.23 -0.28 8.42
CA ILE A 155 -5.81 0.02 8.29
C ILE A 155 -5.44 -0.24 6.83
N ILE A 156 -5.04 0.82 6.14
CA ILE A 156 -4.68 0.81 4.72
C ILE A 156 -3.16 0.98 4.64
N PRO A 157 -2.39 -0.12 4.48
CA PRO A 157 -0.96 -0.03 4.30
C PRO A 157 -0.62 0.57 2.92
N LYS A 158 0.60 1.11 2.78
CA LYS A 158 1.15 1.57 1.49
C LYS A 158 1.09 0.48 0.41
N THR A 159 1.41 -0.75 0.81
CA THR A 159 1.38 -1.93 -0.05
C THR A 159 0.70 -3.08 0.68
N GLY A 160 -0.23 -3.75 0.02
CA GLY A 160 -0.90 -4.91 0.57
C GLY A 160 -2.41 -4.75 0.66
N SER A 161 -3.06 -5.68 1.34
CA SER A 161 -4.49 -5.65 1.56
C SER A 161 -4.84 -4.79 2.79
N PRO A 162 -5.90 -3.96 2.73
CA PRO A 162 -6.44 -3.29 3.90
C PRO A 162 -6.95 -4.29 4.95
N LEU A 163 -6.70 -3.99 6.22
CA LEU A 163 -7.24 -4.75 7.35
C LEU A 163 -8.45 -4.03 7.92
N PHE A 164 -9.58 -4.73 8.05
CA PHE A 164 -10.80 -4.19 8.63
C PHE A 164 -11.13 -4.86 9.97
N VAL A 165 -11.33 -4.04 11.01
CA VAL A 165 -11.64 -4.51 12.37
C VAL A 165 -12.86 -3.77 12.91
N LYS A 166 -13.97 -4.50 13.13
CA LYS A 166 -15.17 -3.98 13.78
C LYS A 166 -15.24 -4.43 15.23
N ARG A 167 -15.57 -3.53 16.15
CA ARG A 167 -15.82 -3.83 17.57
C ARG A 167 -17.05 -3.11 18.10
N TRP A 168 -17.60 -3.68 19.16
CA TRP A 168 -18.73 -3.13 19.91
C TRP A 168 -18.22 -2.70 21.28
N ILE A 169 -18.70 -1.56 21.75
CA ILE A 169 -18.43 -1.11 23.12
C ILE A 169 -19.56 -1.68 23.99
N GLU A 170 -19.21 -2.48 24.99
CA GLU A 170 -20.18 -3.03 25.92
C GLU A 170 -20.89 -1.93 26.73
N GLN A 171 -22.09 -2.23 27.21
CA GLN A 171 -22.80 -1.36 28.13
C GLN A 171 -22.04 -1.28 29.46
N GLY A 172 -21.73 -0.05 29.91
CA GLY A 172 -20.96 0.17 31.14
C GLY A 172 -19.43 0.05 30.98
N PHE A 173 -18.91 0.03 29.75
CA PHE A 173 -17.46 0.12 29.52
C PHE A 173 -16.87 1.43 30.06
N ASP A 174 -15.89 1.31 30.95
CA ASP A 174 -15.21 2.44 31.62
C ASP A 174 -13.71 2.52 31.26
N GLY A 175 -13.31 1.82 30.18
CA GLY A 175 -11.92 1.73 29.72
C GLY A 175 -11.31 0.34 29.89
N GLY A 176 -10.18 0.12 29.21
CA GLY A 176 -9.47 -1.16 29.20
C GLY A 176 -9.63 -1.89 27.87
N VAL A 177 -9.77 -3.22 27.93
CA VAL A 177 -9.87 -4.06 26.73
C VAL A 177 -11.28 -4.03 26.15
N ILE A 178 -11.36 -3.88 24.82
CA ILE A 178 -12.60 -3.95 24.04
C ILE A 178 -12.61 -5.32 23.36
N ILE A 179 -13.55 -6.16 23.79
CA ILE A 179 -13.69 -7.56 23.35
C ILE A 179 -14.56 -7.63 22.09
#